data_AF-A0A9P4SBJ7-F1
#
_entry.id   AF-A0A9P4SBJ7-F1
#
_cell.length_a   1.000
_cell.length_b   1.000
_cell.length_c   1.000
_cell.angle_alpha   90.00
_cell.angle_beta   90.00
_cell.angle_gamma   90.00
#
_symmetry.space_group_name_H-M   'P 1'
#
loop_
_entity.id
_entity.type
_entity.pdbx_description
1 polymer ?
#
loop_
_entity_poly.entity_id
_entity_poly.type
_entity_poly.pdbx_seq_one_letter_code
_entity_poly.pdbx_strand_id
1 'polypeptide(L)' 'KDHLARIRDNQRRSRARRKEYLQELEWKYRNCEQLGVEASAEIQLAARRVLEENKRLRALLKQKG' A
#
# COMPACT_ATOMS: atom_id res chain seq x y z
N LYS A 1 19.34 -35.12 29.21
CA LYS A 1 19.90 -34.77 27.88
C LYS A 1 18.80 -34.47 26.86
N ASP A 2 17.79 -35.33 26.73
CA ASP A 2 16.71 -35.20 25.75
C ASP A 2 15.79 -33.96 25.95
N HIS A 3 15.47 -33.62 27.21
CA HIS A 3 14.62 -32.46 27.53
C HIS A 3 15.21 -31.11 27.05
N LEU A 4 16.53 -30.91 27.18
CA LEU A 4 17.21 -29.69 26.72
C LEU A 4 17.22 -29.57 25.20
N ALA A 5 17.35 -30.70 24.49
CA ALA A 5 17.27 -30.72 23.03
C ALA A 5 15.86 -30.31 22.55
N ARG A 6 14.82 -30.82 23.21
CA ARG A 6 13.42 -30.44 22.94
C ARG A 6 13.14 -28.97 23.19
N ILE A 7 13.64 -28.40 24.30
CA ILE A 7 13.50 -26.97 24.59
C ILE A 7 14.14 -26.12 23.49
N ARG A 8 15.36 -26.48 23.06
CA ARG A 8 16.06 -25.74 21.99
C ARG A 8 15.32 -25.83 20.66
N ASP A 9 14.82 -26.99 20.26
CA ASP A 9 14.07 -27.13 19.01
C ASP A 9 12.76 -26.33 19.05
N ASN A 10 12.04 -26.36 20.17
CA ASN A 10 10.85 -25.52 20.36
C ASN A 10 11.17 -24.03 20.26
N GLN A 11 12.27 -23.58 20.89
CA GLN A 11 12.73 -22.20 20.80
C GLN A 11 13.07 -21.82 19.35
N ARG A 12 13.75 -22.70 18.61
CA ARG A 12 14.09 -22.51 17.21
C ARG A 12 12.85 -22.38 16.35
N ARG A 13 11.87 -23.28 16.52
CA ARG A 13 10.59 -23.23 15.79
C ARG A 13 9.79 -21.97 16.11
N SER A 14 9.76 -21.54 17.38
CA SER A 14 9.10 -20.30 17.77
C SER A 14 9.76 -19.08 17.13
N ARG A 15 11.10 -19.02 17.12
CA ARG A 15 11.87 -17.96 16.43
C ARG A 15 11.61 -17.98 14.92
N ALA A 16 11.55 -19.15 14.30
CA ALA A 16 11.24 -19.30 12.87
C ALA A 16 9.84 -18.76 12.55
N ARG A 17 8.80 -19.20 13.27
CA ARG A 17 7.43 -18.71 13.09
C ARG A 17 7.31 -17.20 13.31
N ARG A 18 7.99 -16.66 14.33
CA ARG A 18 8.01 -15.21 14.57
C ARG A 18 8.66 -14.45 13.41
N LYS A 19 9.75 -14.99 12.85
CA LYS A 19 10.42 -14.39 11.69
C LYS A 19 9.51 -14.38 10.47
N GLU A 20 8.87 -15.51 10.16
CA GLU A 20 7.92 -15.65 9.05
C GLU A 20 6.76 -14.66 9.19
N TYR A 21 6.17 -14.57 10.39
CA TYR A 21 5.08 -13.64 10.66
C TYR A 21 5.47 -12.17 10.50
N LEU A 22 6.67 -11.78 10.98
CA LEU A 22 7.18 -10.42 10.79
C LEU A 22 7.41 -10.11 9.31
N GLN A 23 7.98 -11.05 8.56
CA GLN A 23 8.17 -10.88 7.12
C GLN A 23 6.85 -10.73 6.37
N GLU A 24 5.82 -11.50 6.75
CA GLU A 24 4.48 -11.37 6.19
C GLU A 24 3.86 -10.00 6.49
N LEU A 25 4.01 -9.49 7.72
CA LEU A 25 3.52 -8.17 8.10
C LEU A 25 4.23 -7.05 7.33
N GLU A 26 5.56 -7.12 7.21
CA GLU A 26 6.36 -6.16 6.42
C GLU A 26 5.94 -6.17 4.95
N TRP A 27 5.68 -7.34 4.38
CA TRP A 27 5.20 -7.48 3.01
C TRP A 27 3.81 -6.86 2.82
N LYS A 28 2.86 -7.16 3.72
CA LYS A 28 1.51 -6.56 3.69
C LYS A 28 1.56 -5.05 3.82
N TYR A 29 2.40 -4.53 4.73
CA TYR A 29 2.56 -3.10 4.93
C TYR A 29 3.07 -2.40 3.66
N ARG A 30 4.14 -2.92 3.04
CA ARG A 30 4.69 -2.36 1.79
C ARG A 30 3.68 -2.37 0.66
N ASN A 31 2.87 -3.42 0.53
CA ASN A 31 1.82 -3.48 -0.48
C ASN A 31 0.75 -2.41 -0.24
N CYS A 32 0.32 -2.21 1.01
CA CYS A 32 -0.63 -1.15 1.35
C CYS A 32 -0.06 0.24 1.03
N GLU A 33 1.22 0.49 1.33
CA GLU A 33 1.88 1.75 0.98
C GLU A 33 1.89 1.97 -0.54
N GLN A 34 2.28 0.96 -1.32
CA GLN A 34 2.31 1.02 -2.78
C GLN A 34 0.91 1.30 -3.36
N LEU A 35 -0.10 0.56 -2.93
CA LEU A 35 -1.48 0.76 -3.38
C LEU A 35 -2.00 2.16 -3.02
N GLY A 36 -1.67 2.68 -1.83
CA GLY A 36 -2.03 4.04 -1.44
C GLY A 36 -1.39 5.11 -2.32
N VAL A 37 -0.12 4.91 -2.72
CA VAL A 37 0.59 5.81 -3.64
C VAL A 37 -0.02 5.77 -5.04
N GLU A 38 -0.27 4.57 -5.58
CA GLU A 38 -0.87 4.39 -6.91
C GLU A 38 -2.28 5.01 -6.99
N ALA A 39 -3.14 4.70 -6.02
CA ALA A 39 -4.48 5.27 -5.94
C ALA A 39 -4.46 6.81 -5.88
N SER A 40 -3.51 7.38 -5.13
CA SER A 40 -3.33 8.84 -5.05
C SER A 40 -2.95 9.44 -6.41
N ALA A 41 -2.09 8.76 -7.17
CA ALA A 41 -1.66 9.22 -8.50
C ALA A 41 -2.82 9.19 -9.52
N GLU A 42 -3.63 8.13 -9.51
CA GLU A 42 -4.82 8.01 -10.37
C GLU A 42 -5.85 9.10 -10.08
N ILE A 43 -6.15 9.35 -8.80
CA ILE A 43 -7.07 10.41 -8.37
C ILE A 43 -6.54 11.78 -8.81
N GLN A 44 -5.24 12.04 -8.64
CA GLN A 44 -4.63 13.30 -9.09
C GLN A 44 -4.72 13.47 -10.61
N LEU A 45 -4.57 12.40 -11.40
CA LEU A 45 -4.72 12.45 -12.84
C LEU A 45 -6.16 12.76 -13.25
N ALA A 46 -7.14 12.11 -12.61
CA ALA A 46 -8.56 12.37 -12.84
C ALA A 46 -8.92 13.83 -12.48
N ALA A 47 -8.44 14.32 -11.34
CA ALA A 47 -8.65 15.70 -10.90
C ALA A 47 -8.08 16.71 -11.91
N ARG A 48 -6.89 16.48 -12.46
CA ARG A 48 -6.30 17.32 -13.53
C ARG A 48 -7.18 17.36 -14.77
N ARG A 49 -7.72 16.21 -15.22
CA ARG A 49 -8.63 16.15 -16.39
C ARG A 49 -9.90 16.95 -16.15
N VAL A 50 -10.50 16.81 -14.98
CA VAL A 50 -11.72 17.57 -14.59
C VAL A 50 -11.45 19.07 -14.53
N LEU A 51 -10.28 19.49 -14.04
CA LEU A 51 -9.89 20.89 -14.01
C LEU A 51 -9.72 21.47 -15.42
N GLU A 52 -9.04 20.76 -16.32
CA GLU A 52 -8.88 21.20 -17.71
C GLU A 52 -10.21 21.29 -18.46
N GLU A 53 -11.08 20.31 -18.27
CA GLU A 53 -12.41 20.34 -18.87
C GLU A 53 -13.25 21.51 -18.34
N ASN A 54 -13.22 21.76 -17.03
CA ASN A 54 -13.88 22.92 -16.44
C ASN A 54 -13.35 24.24 -17.00
N LYS A 55 -12.03 24.37 -17.22
CA LYS A 55 -11.46 25.57 -17.84
C LYS A 55 -12.03 25.79 -19.25
N ARG A 56 -12.12 24.73 -20.06
CA ARG A 56 -12.68 24.78 -21.41
C ARG A 56 -14.16 25.16 -21.41
N LEU A 57 -14.95 24.51 -20.55
CA LEU A 57 -16.38 24.80 -20.40
C LEU A 57 -16.61 26.24 -19.94
N ARG A 58 -15.84 26.74 -18.98
CA ARG A 58 -15.91 28.14 -18.54
C ARG A 58 -15.54 29.13 -19.64
N ALA A 59 -14.52 28.80 -20.45
CA ALA A 59 -14.15 29.63 -21.60
C ALA A 59 -15.26 29.67 -22.65
N LEU A 60 -15.89 28.52 -22.94
CA LEU A 60 -17.02 28.42 -23.86
C LEU A 60 -18.21 29.26 -23.35
N LEU A 61 -18.56 29.12 -22.07
CA LEU A 61 -19.62 29.91 -21.43
C LEU A 61 -19.34 31.41 -21.53
N LYS A 62 -18.09 31.84 -21.30
CA LYS A 62 -17.73 33.26 -21.45
C LYS A 62 -17.87 33.77 -22.89
N GLN A 63 -17.71 32.91 -23.88
CA GLN A 63 -17.85 33.28 -25.30
C GLN A 63 -19.30 33.25 -25.81
N LYS A 64 -20.18 32.48 -25.15
CA LYS A 64 -21.51 32.12 -25.68
C LYS A 64 -22.68 32.43 -24.76
N GLY A 65 -22.43 32.70 -23.48
CA GLY A 65 -23.40 33.21 -22.51
C GLY A 65 -23.33 34.73 -22.41
#